data_AF-A0A433DNQ8-F1
#
_entry.id   AF-A0A433DNQ8-F1
#
_cell.length_a   1.000
_cell.length_b   1.000
_cell.length_c   1.000
_cell.angle_alpha   90.00
_cell.angle_beta   90.00
_cell.angle_gamma   90.00
#
_symmetry.space_group_name_H-M   'P 1'
#
loop_
_entity.id
_entity.type
_entity.pdbx_description
1 polymer ?
#
loop_
_entity_poly.entity_id
_entity_poly.type
_entity_poly.pdbx_seq_one_letter_code
_entity_poly.pdbx_strand_id
1 'polypeptide(L)'
;MSNDIAYPVFCTPDRALALSTARRLMEFGRWEHSNVCVYAELHSVAEARRMAKELPEGWFRGQEEYREFDGVPLENQPALVLGVKGPGLPADPAAYEGRLPVQCELDDLPVGSIEDAFMAAIGPNRGWINWEMLRWPDAPELDFQGESKHAEVTLLFNTPTRELDEPADGHTVLVHVRSFSIDGRQIREPYAHWLAEQVGLTVIGPGQQW
;
A
#
# COMPACT_ATOMS: atom_id res chain seq x y z
N MET A 1 21.50 3.72 -0.40
CA MET A 1 20.04 3.75 -0.63
C MET A 1 19.41 4.41 0.58
N SER A 2 18.40 5.25 0.41
CA SER A 2 17.70 5.90 1.53
C SER A 2 16.41 5.11 1.75
N ASN A 3 16.02 4.91 3.00
CA ASN A 3 14.76 4.28 3.35
C ASN A 3 13.77 5.39 3.76
N ASP A 4 12.48 5.07 3.73
CA ASP A 4 11.45 5.91 4.32
C ASP A 4 11.15 5.49 5.76
N ILE A 5 10.36 6.31 6.44
CA ILE A 5 9.69 5.99 7.68
C ILE A 5 8.28 6.57 7.60
N ALA A 6 7.29 5.75 7.93
CA ALA A 6 5.87 6.09 7.76
C ALA A 6 5.21 6.27 9.12
N TYR A 7 4.62 7.42 9.38
CA TYR A 7 3.98 7.73 10.66
C TYR A 7 2.46 7.62 10.53
N PRO A 8 1.77 6.88 11.42
CA PRO A 8 0.33 6.84 11.43
C PRO A 8 -0.22 8.19 11.90
N VAL A 9 -1.16 8.75 11.14
CA VAL A 9 -1.77 10.07 11.42
C VAL A 9 -3.28 10.01 11.58
N PHE A 10 -3.90 8.89 11.22
CA PHE A 10 -5.34 8.68 11.33
C PHE A 10 -5.67 7.18 11.32
N CYS A 11 -6.65 6.77 12.13
CA CYS A 11 -7.17 5.40 12.12
C CYS A 11 -8.69 5.42 12.36
N THR A 12 -9.43 4.65 11.56
CA THR A 12 -10.89 4.55 11.66
C THR A 12 -11.38 3.19 11.13
N PRO A 13 -12.49 2.63 11.64
CA PRO A 13 -13.15 1.48 11.01
C PRO A 13 -13.94 1.83 9.73
N ASP A 14 -14.12 3.12 9.42
CA ASP A 14 -14.82 3.58 8.22
C ASP A 14 -13.85 3.76 7.04
N ARG A 15 -13.92 2.84 6.06
CA ARG A 15 -13.10 2.87 4.84
C ARG A 15 -13.24 4.15 4.02
N ALA A 16 -14.47 4.64 3.87
CA ALA A 16 -14.73 5.83 3.06
C ALA A 16 -14.13 7.07 3.73
N LEU A 17 -14.26 7.16 5.06
CA LEU A 17 -13.61 8.20 5.83
C LEU A 17 -12.08 8.10 5.72
N ALA A 18 -11.50 6.90 5.87
CA ALA A 18 -10.06 6.68 5.75
C ALA A 18 -9.53 7.12 4.37
N LEU A 19 -10.20 6.70 3.28
CA LEU A 19 -9.84 7.09 1.92
C LEU A 19 -9.95 8.60 1.71
N SER A 20 -11.02 9.23 2.20
CA SER A 20 -11.18 10.69 2.09
C SER A 20 -10.09 11.45 2.85
N THR A 21 -9.67 10.95 4.01
CA THR A 21 -8.59 11.53 4.81
C THR A 21 -7.24 11.36 4.13
N ALA A 22 -6.94 10.17 3.60
CA ALA A 22 -5.71 9.91 2.85
C ALA A 22 -5.60 10.80 1.61
N ARG A 23 -6.70 10.96 0.85
CA ARG A 23 -6.76 11.87 -0.30
C ARG A 23 -6.47 13.32 0.09
N ARG A 24 -7.04 13.81 1.20
CA ARG A 24 -6.76 15.18 1.68
C ARG A 24 -5.27 15.40 1.96
N LEU A 25 -4.61 14.42 2.58
CA LEU A 25 -3.18 14.47 2.85
C LEU A 25 -2.35 14.36 1.56
N MET A 26 -2.70 13.46 0.66
CA MET A 26 -2.03 13.27 -0.63
C MET A 26 -2.09 14.52 -1.50
N GLU A 27 -3.26 15.19 -1.58
CA GLU A 27 -3.44 16.42 -2.36
C GLU A 27 -2.49 17.54 -1.93
N PHE A 28 -2.03 17.53 -0.67
CA PHE A 28 -1.05 18.49 -0.19
C PHE A 28 0.33 18.36 -0.88
N GLY A 29 0.69 17.14 -1.31
CA GLY A 29 1.94 16.86 -2.02
C GLY A 29 1.77 16.50 -3.49
N ARG A 30 0.55 16.56 -4.04
CA ARG A 30 0.26 16.09 -5.40
C ARG A 30 1.02 16.91 -6.45
N TRP A 31 1.61 16.22 -7.41
CA TRP A 31 2.33 16.78 -8.55
C TRP A 31 1.98 16.03 -9.86
N GLU A 32 2.46 16.52 -11.01
CA GLU A 32 2.16 15.97 -12.34
C GLU A 32 2.59 14.49 -12.54
N HIS A 33 3.53 14.03 -11.73
CA HIS A 33 4.09 12.67 -11.78
C HIS A 33 3.63 11.77 -10.62
N SER A 34 2.74 12.26 -9.77
CA SER A 34 2.17 11.42 -8.71
C SER A 34 1.35 10.29 -9.33
N ASN A 35 1.56 9.09 -8.84
CA ASN A 35 0.85 7.90 -9.28
C ASN A 35 0.16 7.25 -8.05
N VAL A 36 -0.51 6.13 -8.28
CA VAL A 36 -1.07 5.30 -7.21
C VAL A 36 -0.76 3.83 -7.48
N CYS A 37 -0.35 3.14 -6.42
CA CYS A 37 -0.11 1.70 -6.40
C CYS A 37 -1.09 1.07 -5.41
N VAL A 38 -1.48 -0.18 -5.65
CA VAL A 38 -2.41 -0.92 -4.79
C VAL A 38 -1.95 -2.34 -4.59
N TYR A 39 -2.17 -2.87 -3.39
CA TYR A 39 -1.81 -4.24 -3.03
C TYR A 39 -2.85 -4.86 -2.10
N ALA A 40 -3.16 -6.16 -2.26
CA ALA A 40 -4.01 -6.91 -1.34
C ALA A 40 -3.60 -8.37 -1.14
N GLU A 41 -3.84 -8.91 0.06
CA GLU A 41 -3.74 -10.34 0.39
C GLU A 41 -5.11 -11.02 0.39
N LEU A 42 -5.40 -11.80 -0.64
CA LEU A 42 -6.73 -12.37 -0.88
C LEU A 42 -6.79 -13.80 -0.38
N HIS A 43 -7.54 -14.04 0.69
CA HIS A 43 -7.53 -15.30 1.44
C HIS A 43 -8.52 -16.35 0.91
N SER A 44 -9.26 -16.04 -0.16
CA SER A 44 -10.12 -17.00 -0.84
C SER A 44 -10.15 -16.79 -2.35
N VAL A 45 -10.49 -17.86 -3.08
CA VAL A 45 -10.69 -17.84 -4.54
C VAL A 45 -11.78 -16.84 -4.94
N ALA A 46 -12.84 -16.70 -4.12
CA ALA A 46 -13.92 -15.77 -4.40
C ALA A 46 -13.46 -14.31 -4.31
N GLU A 47 -12.57 -14.00 -3.36
CA GLU A 47 -11.96 -12.68 -3.20
C GLU A 47 -10.97 -12.38 -4.33
N ALA A 48 -10.10 -13.33 -4.68
CA ALA A 48 -9.20 -13.23 -5.83
C ALA A 48 -9.97 -12.86 -7.12
N ARG A 49 -11.06 -13.58 -7.40
CA ARG A 49 -11.90 -13.34 -8.58
C ARG A 49 -12.68 -12.03 -8.52
N ARG A 50 -13.08 -11.59 -7.34
CA ARG A 50 -13.75 -10.30 -7.16
C ARG A 50 -12.78 -9.17 -7.47
N MET A 51 -11.58 -9.21 -6.89
CA MET A 51 -10.54 -8.22 -7.13
C MET A 51 -10.13 -8.19 -8.60
N ALA A 52 -9.96 -9.34 -9.25
CA ALA A 52 -9.60 -9.43 -10.67
C ALA A 52 -10.64 -8.83 -11.64
N LYS A 53 -11.91 -8.69 -11.22
CA LYS A 53 -12.91 -7.98 -12.04
C LYS A 53 -12.70 -6.47 -12.02
N GLU A 54 -12.29 -5.94 -10.88
CA GLU A 54 -12.01 -4.51 -10.71
C GLU A 54 -10.60 -4.16 -11.19
N LEU A 55 -9.65 -5.08 -11.07
CA LEU A 55 -8.24 -4.95 -11.47
C LEU A 55 -7.88 -6.04 -12.50
N PRO A 56 -8.41 -5.99 -13.73
CA PRO A 56 -8.06 -6.96 -14.76
C PRO A 56 -6.57 -6.93 -15.10
N GLU A 57 -5.96 -5.74 -15.03
CA GLU A 57 -4.53 -5.56 -15.24
C GLU A 57 -3.69 -5.79 -13.97
N GLY A 58 -4.29 -6.14 -12.83
CA GLY A 58 -3.55 -6.51 -11.63
C GLY A 58 -2.77 -7.81 -11.81
N TRP A 59 -1.58 -7.90 -11.24
CA TRP A 59 -0.83 -9.15 -11.13
C TRP A 59 -1.30 -9.93 -9.90
N PHE A 60 -1.61 -11.21 -10.10
CA PHE A 60 -2.08 -12.12 -9.06
C PHE A 60 -1.10 -13.27 -8.89
N ARG A 61 -0.53 -13.41 -7.70
CA ARG A 61 0.45 -14.46 -7.37
C ARG A 61 0.06 -15.15 -6.06
N GLY A 62 0.16 -16.47 -6.02
CA GLY A 62 -0.03 -17.24 -4.79
C GLY A 62 1.23 -17.28 -3.95
N GLN A 63 1.15 -17.90 -2.77
CA GLN A 63 2.36 -18.20 -2.00
C GLN A 63 3.29 -19.14 -2.78
N GLU A 64 4.58 -18.78 -2.77
CA GLU A 64 5.67 -19.56 -3.35
C GLU A 64 6.27 -20.49 -2.28
N GLU A 65 6.56 -21.74 -2.64
CA GLU A 65 7.37 -22.62 -1.79
C GLU A 65 8.85 -22.55 -2.21
N TYR A 66 9.78 -22.55 -1.25
CA TYR A 66 11.23 -22.31 -1.44
C TYR A 66 11.96 -23.27 -2.42
N ARG A 67 11.28 -24.31 -2.95
CA ARG A 67 11.85 -25.32 -3.86
C ARG A 67 11.03 -25.52 -5.15
N GLU A 68 10.07 -24.66 -5.40
CA GLU A 68 9.07 -24.91 -6.43
C GLU A 68 9.61 -24.79 -7.86
N PHE A 69 10.71 -24.05 -8.02
CA PHE A 69 11.36 -23.83 -9.30
C PHE A 69 12.38 -24.92 -9.67
N ASP A 70 12.65 -25.89 -8.79
CA ASP A 70 13.68 -26.90 -9.01
C ASP A 70 13.29 -27.87 -10.14
N GLY A 71 13.88 -27.68 -11.31
CA GLY A 71 13.81 -28.62 -12.44
C GLY A 71 12.54 -28.54 -13.30
N VAL A 72 11.63 -27.59 -13.03
CA VAL A 72 10.42 -27.35 -13.83
C VAL A 72 10.65 -26.14 -14.75
N PRO A 73 10.58 -26.32 -16.09
CA PRO A 73 10.68 -25.20 -17.03
C PRO A 73 9.62 -24.13 -16.75
N LEU A 74 9.99 -22.85 -16.94
CA LEU A 74 9.12 -21.71 -16.65
C LEU A 74 7.72 -21.82 -17.30
N GLU A 75 7.67 -22.26 -18.54
CA GLU A 75 6.43 -22.46 -19.32
C GLU A 75 5.47 -23.51 -18.74
N ASN A 76 5.97 -24.40 -17.88
CA ASN A 76 5.18 -25.43 -17.20
C ASN A 76 4.86 -25.08 -15.75
N GLN A 77 5.29 -23.91 -15.27
CA GLN A 77 5.00 -23.44 -13.93
C GLN A 77 3.50 -23.09 -13.80
N PRO A 78 2.84 -23.44 -12.67
CA PRO A 78 1.47 -23.05 -12.44
C PRO A 78 1.27 -21.53 -12.50
N ALA A 79 0.13 -21.09 -13.02
CA ALA A 79 -0.19 -19.67 -13.23
C ALA A 79 0.08 -18.79 -11.99
N LEU A 80 -0.38 -19.22 -10.81
CA LEU A 80 -0.22 -18.46 -9.57
C LEU A 80 1.22 -18.42 -9.04
N VAL A 81 2.13 -19.27 -9.55
CA VAL A 81 3.54 -19.27 -9.14
C VAL A 81 4.31 -18.17 -9.86
N LEU A 82 4.10 -18.04 -11.17
CA LEU A 82 4.69 -16.96 -11.96
C LEU A 82 4.03 -15.60 -11.67
N GLY A 83 2.75 -15.65 -11.33
CA GLY A 83 1.86 -14.53 -11.36
C GLY A 83 1.14 -14.42 -12.71
N VAL A 84 -0.13 -14.06 -12.68
CA VAL A 84 -0.95 -13.84 -13.88
C VAL A 84 -1.78 -12.58 -13.76
N LYS A 85 -2.18 -12.02 -14.91
CA LYS A 85 -3.19 -10.96 -14.93
C LYS A 85 -4.57 -11.49 -14.54
N GLY A 86 -5.48 -10.60 -14.15
CA GLY A 86 -6.84 -10.96 -13.72
C GLY A 86 -7.57 -11.92 -14.67
N PRO A 87 -7.61 -11.67 -16.00
CA PRO A 87 -8.22 -12.59 -16.98
C PRO A 87 -7.54 -13.96 -17.09
N GLY A 88 -6.28 -14.07 -16.66
CA GLY A 88 -5.50 -15.31 -16.65
C GLY A 88 -5.65 -16.13 -15.37
N LEU A 89 -6.45 -15.69 -14.40
CA LEU A 89 -6.69 -16.44 -13.17
C LEU A 89 -7.32 -17.81 -13.46
N PRO A 90 -6.85 -18.90 -12.80
CA PRO A 90 -7.41 -20.22 -13.00
C PRO A 90 -8.92 -20.29 -12.69
N ALA A 91 -9.67 -20.91 -13.60
CA ALA A 91 -11.10 -21.18 -13.44
C ALA A 91 -11.37 -22.35 -12.47
N ASP A 92 -10.42 -23.26 -12.33
CA ASP A 92 -10.49 -24.37 -11.37
C ASP A 92 -10.05 -23.90 -9.97
N PRO A 93 -10.90 -24.02 -8.93
CA PRO A 93 -10.50 -23.74 -7.55
C PRO A 93 -9.35 -24.60 -7.05
N ALA A 94 -9.17 -25.82 -7.57
CA ALA A 94 -8.07 -26.71 -7.15
C ALA A 94 -6.69 -26.12 -7.47
N ALA A 95 -6.58 -25.26 -8.49
CA ALA A 95 -5.34 -24.55 -8.81
C ALA A 95 -4.88 -23.55 -7.72
N TYR A 96 -5.73 -23.25 -6.72
CA TYR A 96 -5.41 -22.38 -5.59
C TYR A 96 -5.05 -23.15 -4.32
N GLU A 97 -5.11 -24.50 -4.34
CA GLU A 97 -4.75 -25.32 -3.18
C GLU A 97 -3.27 -25.11 -2.81
N GLY A 98 -3.01 -24.75 -1.54
CA GLY A 98 -1.68 -24.38 -1.07
C GLY A 98 -1.15 -23.02 -1.58
N ARG A 99 -1.97 -22.22 -2.28
CA ARG A 99 -1.57 -20.93 -2.88
C ARG A 99 -2.11 -19.70 -2.21
N LEU A 100 -2.99 -19.87 -1.24
CA LEU A 100 -3.57 -18.77 -0.49
C LEU A 100 -2.63 -18.32 0.64
N PRO A 101 -2.59 -17.01 0.97
CA PRO A 101 -3.27 -15.91 0.28
C PRO A 101 -2.70 -15.64 -1.12
N VAL A 102 -3.56 -15.26 -2.05
CA VAL A 102 -3.15 -14.71 -3.35
C VAL A 102 -2.88 -13.23 -3.18
N GLN A 103 -1.65 -12.81 -3.43
CA GLN A 103 -1.23 -11.43 -3.50
C GLN A 103 -1.71 -10.82 -4.82
N CYS A 104 -2.29 -9.63 -4.76
CA CYS A 104 -2.69 -8.85 -5.91
C CYS A 104 -1.97 -7.50 -5.86
N GLU A 105 -1.30 -7.10 -6.94
CA GLU A 105 -0.57 -5.83 -7.03
C GLU A 105 -0.84 -5.15 -8.37
N LEU A 106 -0.94 -3.83 -8.36
CA LEU A 106 -1.01 -3.00 -9.56
C LEU A 106 -0.43 -1.62 -9.28
N ASP A 107 0.58 -1.26 -10.08
CA ASP A 107 1.42 -0.08 -9.84
C ASP A 107 1.30 0.97 -10.95
N ASP A 108 1.88 2.15 -10.70
CA ASP A 108 2.06 3.23 -11.67
C ASP A 108 0.75 3.72 -12.33
N LEU A 109 -0.34 3.72 -11.57
CA LEU A 109 -1.63 4.16 -12.07
C LEU A 109 -1.82 5.67 -11.90
N PRO A 110 -2.62 6.33 -12.77
CA PRO A 110 -3.03 7.71 -12.53
C PRO A 110 -3.81 7.85 -11.22
N VAL A 111 -3.51 8.89 -10.44
CA VAL A 111 -4.28 9.23 -9.23
C VAL A 111 -5.76 9.44 -9.57
N GLY A 112 -6.65 8.79 -8.82
CA GLY A 112 -8.10 8.81 -9.00
C GLY A 112 -8.64 7.74 -9.95
N SER A 113 -7.80 6.86 -10.50
CA SER A 113 -8.22 5.84 -11.46
C SER A 113 -8.74 4.54 -10.85
N ILE A 114 -8.32 4.18 -9.63
CA ILE A 114 -8.59 2.83 -9.08
C ILE A 114 -9.05 2.82 -7.63
N GLU A 115 -8.80 3.89 -6.87
CA GLU A 115 -8.86 3.86 -5.41
C GLU A 115 -10.26 3.53 -4.88
N ASP A 116 -11.32 4.07 -5.51
CA ASP A 116 -12.70 3.78 -5.11
C ASP A 116 -13.11 2.34 -5.46
N ALA A 117 -12.69 1.83 -6.62
CA ALA A 117 -12.98 0.46 -7.04
C ALA A 117 -12.23 -0.56 -6.16
N PHE A 118 -10.96 -0.29 -5.86
CA PHE A 118 -10.15 -1.10 -4.96
C PHE A 118 -10.71 -1.12 -3.54
N MET A 119 -11.07 0.05 -2.98
CA MET A 119 -11.70 0.16 -1.65
C MET A 119 -13.02 -0.63 -1.58
N ALA A 120 -13.82 -0.62 -2.65
CA ALA A 120 -15.05 -1.40 -2.72
C ALA A 120 -14.77 -2.92 -2.78
N ALA A 121 -13.70 -3.32 -3.47
CA ALA A 121 -13.34 -4.72 -3.71
C ALA A 121 -12.65 -5.40 -2.52
N ILE A 122 -11.80 -4.69 -1.78
CA ILE A 122 -10.88 -5.27 -0.79
C ILE A 122 -11.59 -6.01 0.36
N GLY A 123 -12.80 -5.57 0.74
CA GLY A 123 -13.59 -6.25 1.76
C GLY A 123 -12.84 -6.36 3.10
N PRO A 124 -12.79 -7.55 3.74
CA PRO A 124 -12.06 -7.78 4.99
C PRO A 124 -10.57 -8.11 4.79
N ASN A 125 -10.07 -8.13 3.54
CA ASN A 125 -8.69 -8.50 3.25
C ASN A 125 -7.73 -7.39 3.66
N ARG A 126 -6.50 -7.77 4.01
CA ARG A 126 -5.43 -6.82 4.26
C ARG A 126 -4.86 -6.31 2.94
N GLY A 127 -4.40 -5.07 2.95
CA GLY A 127 -3.82 -4.46 1.76
C GLY A 127 -3.62 -2.97 1.95
N TRP A 128 -3.23 -2.29 0.88
CA TRP A 128 -2.97 -0.87 0.90
C TRP A 128 -3.24 -0.19 -0.44
N ILE A 129 -3.49 1.11 -0.36
CA ILE A 129 -3.32 2.06 -1.47
C ILE A 129 -2.13 2.93 -1.09
N ASN A 130 -1.14 3.06 -1.97
CA ASN A 130 -0.01 3.96 -1.78
C ASN A 130 -0.02 5.01 -2.89
N TRP A 131 -0.05 6.29 -2.51
CA TRP A 131 0.21 7.38 -3.44
C TRP A 131 1.66 7.78 -3.29
N GLU A 132 2.44 7.58 -4.34
CA GLU A 132 3.87 7.85 -4.36
C GLU A 132 4.23 8.92 -5.40
N MET A 133 5.53 9.23 -5.49
CA MET A 133 6.05 10.33 -6.31
C MET A 133 5.34 11.67 -6.01
N LEU A 134 4.98 11.88 -4.73
CA LEU A 134 4.51 13.17 -4.25
C LEU A 134 5.70 14.13 -4.12
N ARG A 135 5.41 15.38 -3.79
CA ARG A 135 6.40 16.39 -3.47
C ARG A 135 5.99 17.13 -2.21
N TRP A 136 6.67 16.85 -1.11
CA TRP A 136 6.44 17.61 0.11
C TRP A 136 6.96 19.03 -0.01
N PRO A 137 6.20 20.03 0.49
CA PRO A 137 6.60 21.43 0.44
C PRO A 137 7.62 21.78 1.52
N ASP A 138 8.33 22.89 1.37
CA ASP A 138 9.22 23.41 2.40
C ASP A 138 8.44 23.70 3.70
N ALA A 139 9.06 23.38 4.85
CA ALA A 139 8.60 23.77 6.18
C ALA A 139 9.67 24.67 6.82
N PRO A 140 9.77 25.96 6.42
CA PRO A 140 10.82 26.86 6.88
C PRO A 140 10.80 27.09 8.39
N GLU A 141 9.65 27.01 9.05
CA GLU A 141 9.52 27.09 10.51
C GLU A 141 10.22 25.94 11.25
N LEU A 142 10.49 24.83 10.56
CA LEU A 142 11.22 23.68 11.07
C LEU A 142 12.61 23.52 10.45
N ASP A 143 13.05 24.48 9.62
CA ASP A 143 14.28 24.40 8.83
C ASP A 143 14.35 23.13 7.94
N PHE A 144 13.19 22.69 7.43
CA PHE A 144 13.11 21.58 6.47
C PHE A 144 12.84 22.07 5.06
N GLN A 145 13.71 21.66 4.15
CA GLN A 145 13.43 21.71 2.72
C GLN A 145 12.49 20.56 2.35
N GLY A 146 11.60 20.87 1.42
CA GLY A 146 10.73 19.93 0.74
C GLY A 146 11.53 18.81 0.07
N GLU A 147 10.92 17.65 -0.03
CA GLU A 147 11.55 16.44 -0.53
C GLU A 147 10.51 15.70 -1.40
N SER A 148 10.94 15.19 -2.55
CA SER A 148 10.12 14.29 -3.37
C SER A 148 10.43 12.82 -3.13
N LYS A 149 11.62 12.54 -2.58
CA LYS A 149 12.03 11.19 -2.24
C LYS A 149 11.34 10.73 -0.96
N HIS A 150 10.64 9.60 -1.03
CA HIS A 150 9.81 9.09 0.07
C HIS A 150 8.66 10.02 0.47
N ALA A 151 8.23 10.88 -0.47
CA ALA A 151 7.02 11.65 -0.31
C ALA A 151 5.85 10.80 -0.77
N GLU A 152 5.20 10.17 0.21
CA GLU A 152 4.18 9.14 -0.02
C GLU A 152 3.10 9.22 1.06
N VAL A 153 1.89 8.81 0.69
CA VAL A 153 0.79 8.57 1.62
C VAL A 153 0.34 7.14 1.42
N THR A 154 0.26 6.36 2.49
CA THR A 154 -0.31 5.02 2.44
C THR A 154 -1.62 4.98 3.22
N LEU A 155 -2.65 4.36 2.64
CA LEU A 155 -3.82 3.91 3.35
C LEU A 155 -3.75 2.39 3.51
N LEU A 156 -3.55 1.93 4.74
CA LEU A 156 -3.61 0.52 5.13
C LEU A 156 -5.05 0.09 5.38
N PHE A 157 -5.44 -1.09 4.88
CA PHE A 157 -6.73 -1.70 5.13
C PHE A 157 -6.61 -2.91 6.06
N ASN A 158 -7.46 -2.95 7.10
CA ASN A 158 -7.61 -4.09 8.00
C ASN A 158 -6.30 -4.51 8.71
N THR A 159 -5.40 -3.55 8.93
CA THR A 159 -4.06 -3.73 9.53
C THR A 159 -3.53 -2.40 10.06
N PRO A 160 -2.77 -2.40 11.18
CA PRO A 160 -2.05 -1.23 11.63
C PRO A 160 -0.61 -1.14 11.09
N THR A 161 -0.07 -2.21 10.48
CA THR A 161 1.33 -2.34 10.06
C THR A 161 1.48 -2.39 8.53
N ARG A 162 2.61 -1.88 8.03
CA ARG A 162 2.97 -1.90 6.59
C ARG A 162 3.28 -3.30 6.07
N GLU A 163 3.75 -4.17 6.95
CA GLU A 163 4.07 -5.57 6.68
C GLU A 163 2.82 -6.43 6.53
N LEU A 164 1.65 -5.89 6.90
CA LEU A 164 0.35 -6.57 6.86
C LEU A 164 0.32 -7.85 7.71
N ASP A 165 1.21 -7.99 8.68
CA ASP A 165 1.35 -9.15 9.54
C ASP A 165 0.29 -9.20 10.64
N GLU A 166 -0.21 -8.04 11.07
CA GLU A 166 -1.21 -7.90 12.14
C GLU A 166 -2.61 -7.56 11.59
N PRO A 167 -3.64 -8.39 11.80
CA PRO A 167 -5.01 -8.04 11.45
C PRO A 167 -5.59 -7.00 12.40
N ALA A 168 -6.39 -6.07 11.87
CA ALA A 168 -7.16 -5.10 12.66
C ALA A 168 -8.50 -4.78 11.99
N ASP A 169 -9.46 -4.28 12.78
CA ASP A 169 -10.75 -3.79 12.27
C ASP A 169 -10.67 -2.35 11.71
N GLY A 170 -9.49 -1.72 11.83
CA GLY A 170 -9.24 -0.34 11.44
C GLY A 170 -8.50 -0.19 10.12
N HIS A 171 -8.61 1.00 9.54
CA HIS A 171 -7.89 1.45 8.36
C HIS A 171 -7.01 2.63 8.76
N THR A 172 -5.71 2.53 8.48
CA THR A 172 -4.71 3.47 8.99
C THR A 172 -4.12 4.30 7.86
N VAL A 173 -4.11 5.61 8.00
CA VAL A 173 -3.44 6.53 7.07
C VAL A 173 -2.04 6.82 7.61
N LEU A 174 -1.04 6.65 6.76
CA LEU A 174 0.37 6.90 7.03
C LEU A 174 0.87 8.08 6.19
N VAL A 175 1.70 8.92 6.79
CA VAL A 175 2.51 9.91 6.08
C VAL A 175 3.96 9.46 6.06
N HIS A 176 4.58 9.47 4.89
CA HIS A 176 5.95 9.03 4.73
C HIS A 176 6.88 10.23 4.69
N VAL A 177 8.00 10.10 5.39
CA VAL A 177 9.13 11.02 5.28
C VAL A 177 10.40 10.21 5.13
N ARG A 178 11.44 10.83 4.59
CA ARG A 178 12.76 10.20 4.51
C ARG A 178 13.26 9.79 5.90
N SER A 179 13.68 8.54 6.05
CA SER A 179 14.34 8.07 7.27
C SER A 179 15.72 8.70 7.38
N PHE A 180 15.96 9.39 8.48
CA PHE A 180 17.27 9.96 8.80
C PHE A 180 17.41 10.06 10.32
N SER A 181 18.30 9.26 10.87
CA SER A 181 18.53 9.15 12.31
C SER A 181 19.93 9.63 12.69
N ILE A 182 20.02 10.42 13.75
CA ILE A 182 21.27 10.81 14.41
C ILE A 182 21.14 10.39 15.88
N ASP A 183 22.11 9.64 16.37
CA ASP A 183 22.14 9.12 17.75
C ASP A 183 20.86 8.36 18.15
N GLY A 184 20.25 7.64 17.19
CA GLY A 184 19.03 6.86 17.39
C GLY A 184 17.74 7.66 17.32
N ARG A 185 17.79 8.98 17.11
CA ARG A 185 16.61 9.85 16.98
C ARG A 185 16.29 10.15 15.53
N GLN A 186 15.02 9.97 15.15
CA GLN A 186 14.53 10.35 13.83
C GLN A 186 14.43 11.86 13.69
N ILE A 187 15.29 12.44 12.85
CA ILE A 187 15.38 13.89 12.67
C ILE A 187 14.21 14.41 11.84
N ARG A 188 13.63 13.59 10.96
CA ARG A 188 12.50 13.97 10.10
C ARG A 188 11.13 13.75 10.75
N GLU A 189 11.05 13.19 11.96
CA GLU A 189 9.78 13.04 12.68
C GLU A 189 8.99 14.35 12.83
N PRO A 190 9.60 15.50 13.22
CA PRO A 190 8.86 16.76 13.32
C PRO A 190 8.25 17.20 11.98
N TYR A 191 8.86 16.80 10.84
CA TYR A 191 8.31 17.10 9.52
C TYR A 191 7.05 16.28 9.23
N ALA A 192 6.99 15.02 9.68
CA ALA A 192 5.78 14.20 9.59
C ALA A 192 4.63 14.79 10.44
N HIS A 193 4.93 15.28 11.64
CA HIS A 193 3.96 16.03 12.46
C HIS A 193 3.44 17.26 11.72
N TRP A 194 4.34 18.07 11.17
CA TRP A 194 3.98 19.27 10.44
C TRP A 194 3.10 18.97 9.22
N LEU A 195 3.42 17.94 8.43
CA LEU A 195 2.61 17.50 7.30
C LEU A 195 1.20 17.08 7.73
N ALA A 196 1.08 16.34 8.83
CA ALA A 196 -0.22 15.95 9.38
C ALA A 196 -1.05 17.18 9.80
N GLU A 197 -0.41 18.16 10.44
CA GLU A 197 -1.07 19.39 10.90
C GLU A 197 -1.65 20.22 9.73
N GLN A 198 -1.02 20.18 8.55
CA GLN A 198 -1.53 20.91 7.36
C GLN A 198 -2.93 20.47 6.94
N VAL A 199 -3.34 19.27 7.32
CA VAL A 199 -4.68 18.73 7.05
C VAL A 199 -5.52 18.54 8.31
N GLY A 200 -5.09 19.11 9.43
CA GLY A 200 -5.77 19.06 10.72
C GLY A 200 -5.68 17.70 11.42
N LEU A 201 -4.61 16.94 11.16
CA LEU A 201 -4.31 15.66 11.79
C LEU A 201 -3.08 15.79 12.71
N THR A 202 -2.80 14.73 13.45
CA THR A 202 -1.60 14.60 14.30
C THR A 202 -1.07 13.18 14.17
N VAL A 203 0.24 12.99 14.31
CA VAL A 203 0.82 11.63 14.43
C VAL A 203 0.27 10.95 15.69
N ILE A 204 -0.20 9.71 15.55
CA ILE A 204 -0.91 8.94 16.59
C ILE A 204 -0.12 7.70 17.08
N GLY A 205 1.08 7.46 16.56
CA GLY A 205 1.88 6.28 16.89
C GLY A 205 3.31 6.37 16.37
N PRO A 206 4.15 5.38 16.68
CA PRO A 206 5.54 5.35 16.24
C PRO A 206 5.66 5.22 14.72
N GLY A 207 6.76 5.69 14.17
CA GLY A 207 7.09 5.51 12.77
C GLY A 207 7.41 4.04 12.44
N GLN A 208 6.91 3.60 11.29
CA GLN A 208 7.04 2.24 10.75
C GLN A 208 8.07 2.21 9.63
N GLN A 209 9.00 1.26 9.72
CA GLN A 209 10.03 1.04 8.71
C GLN A 209 9.62 -0.14 7.83
N TRP A 210 10.26 -0.25 6.66
CA TRP A 210 10.29 -1.47 5.85
C TRP A 210 11.65 -2.14 5.99
#